data_AF-A0A7X0JP06-F1
#
_entry.id   AF-A0A7X0JP06-F1
#
_cell.length_a   1.000
_cell.length_b   1.000
_cell.length_c   1.000
_cell.angle_alpha   90.00
_cell.angle_beta   90.00
_cell.angle_gamma   90.00
#
_symmetry.space_group_name_H-M   'P 1'
#
loop_
_entity.id
_entity.type
_entity.pdbx_description
1 polymer ?
#
loop_
_entity_poly.entity_id
_entity_poly.type
_entity_poly.pdbx_seq_one_letter_code
_entity_poly.pdbx_strand_id
1 'polypeptide(L)'
;MTADIRTAIQNELDAAGATAENPADLLEVGLVLVQQGFEQAEIADALYEMESNGIVHLISGNRVVLLQHSAERERRGVKTSMLRFKEKPFL
;
A
#
# COMPACT_ATOMS: atom_id res chain seq x y z
N MET A 1 19.27 2.50 11.89
CA MET A 1 17.85 2.19 12.13
C MET A 1 17.46 1.23 11.03
N THR A 2 17.22 -0.04 11.35
CA THR A 2 16.66 -1.02 10.41
C THR A 2 15.27 -0.51 10.03
N ALA A 3 15.03 -0.24 8.75
CA ALA A 3 13.69 0.02 8.27
C ALA A 3 12.83 -1.22 8.59
N ASP A 4 11.63 -1.01 9.14
CA ASP A 4 10.70 -2.11 9.38
C ASP A 4 10.37 -2.76 8.04
N ILE A 5 10.65 -4.06 7.92
CA ILE A 5 10.45 -4.84 6.71
C ILE A 5 9.00 -4.75 6.19
N ARG A 6 8.02 -4.61 7.08
CA ARG A 6 6.61 -4.38 6.67
C ARG A 6 6.44 -3.05 5.95
N THR A 7 7.08 -2.01 6.46
CA THR A 7 7.04 -0.68 5.82
C THR A 7 7.72 -0.71 4.47
N ALA A 8 8.85 -1.43 4.36
CA ALA A 8 9.53 -1.62 3.07
C ALA A 8 8.63 -2.36 2.07
N ILE A 9 8.04 -3.49 2.47
CA ILE A 9 7.11 -4.25 1.62
C ILE A 9 5.93 -3.37 1.16
N GLN A 10 5.30 -2.61 2.07
CA GLN A 10 4.19 -1.73 1.69
C GLN A 10 4.62 -0.66 0.68
N ASN A 11 5.77 -0.02 0.90
CA ASN A 11 6.27 1.01 -0.01
C ASN A 11 6.54 0.44 -1.41
N GLU A 12 7.14 -0.74 -1.51
CA GLU A 12 7.40 -1.37 -2.82
C GLU A 12 6.10 -1.82 -3.50
N LEU A 13 5.12 -2.31 -2.74
CA LEU A 13 3.80 -2.64 -3.27
C LEU A 13 3.05 -1.40 -3.76
N ASP A 14 3.08 -0.31 -3.00
CA ASP A 14 2.50 0.97 -3.41
C ASP A 14 3.21 1.52 -4.66
N ALA A 15 4.55 1.42 -4.72
CA ALA A 15 5.34 1.85 -5.88
C ALA A 15 5.03 1.02 -7.14
N ALA A 16 4.75 -0.27 -6.98
CA ALA A 16 4.29 -1.16 -8.04
C ALA A 16 2.82 -0.92 -8.43
N GLY A 17 2.09 -0.04 -7.72
CA GLY A 17 0.66 0.20 -7.92
C GLY A 17 -0.20 -1.00 -7.56
N ALA A 18 0.24 -1.82 -6.58
CA ALA A 18 -0.49 -2.98 -6.12
C ALA A 18 -1.82 -2.55 -5.50
N THR A 19 -2.92 -3.09 -6.00
CA THR A 19 -4.27 -2.89 -5.45
C THR A 19 -5.04 -4.21 -5.54
N ALA A 20 -6.24 -4.27 -4.98
CA ALA A 20 -7.12 -5.42 -5.13
C ALA A 20 -7.43 -5.77 -6.61
N GLU A 21 -7.40 -4.78 -7.52
CA GLU A 21 -7.66 -4.96 -8.95
C GLU A 21 -6.39 -5.09 -9.79
N ASN A 22 -5.23 -4.73 -9.23
CA ASN A 22 -3.94 -4.76 -9.90
C ASN A 22 -2.90 -5.50 -9.04
N PRO A 23 -2.77 -6.84 -9.18
CA PRO A 23 -1.78 -7.61 -8.45
C PRO A 23 -0.35 -7.26 -8.88
N ALA A 24 0.56 -7.11 -7.92
CA ALA A 24 1.99 -6.94 -8.16
C ALA A 24 2.70 -8.30 -8.24
N ASP A 25 3.81 -8.33 -8.98
CA ASP A 25 4.70 -9.50 -9.08
C ASP A 25 5.69 -9.51 -7.90
N LEU A 26 5.63 -10.57 -7.10
CA LEU A 26 6.52 -10.79 -5.96
C LEU A 26 7.98 -10.98 -6.38
N LEU A 27 8.26 -11.43 -7.61
CA LEU A 27 9.64 -11.55 -8.11
C LEU A 27 10.27 -10.18 -8.33
N GLU A 28 9.49 -9.21 -8.80
CA GLU A 28 9.96 -7.83 -9.01
C GLU A 28 10.11 -7.11 -7.66
N VAL A 29 9.07 -7.16 -6.82
CA VAL A 29 9.06 -6.53 -5.50
C VAL A 29 10.12 -7.18 -4.57
N GLY A 30 10.18 -8.50 -4.55
CA GLY A 30 11.11 -9.26 -3.73
C GLY A 30 12.57 -9.01 -4.10
N LEU A 31 12.88 -8.83 -5.40
CA LEU A 31 14.23 -8.49 -5.84
C LEU A 31 14.70 -7.15 -5.25
N VAL A 32 13.83 -6.15 -5.24
CA VAL A 32 14.15 -4.82 -4.69
C VAL A 32 14.37 -4.91 -3.17
N LEU A 33 13.52 -5.65 -2.45
CA LEU A 33 13.67 -5.84 -1.00
C LEU A 33 14.98 -6.57 -0.64
N VAL A 34 15.38 -7.59 -1.42
CA VAL A 34 16.67 -8.25 -1.23
C VAL A 34 17.83 -7.29 -1.51
N GLN A 35 17.72 -6.43 -2.53
CA GLN A 35 18.72 -5.38 -2.80
C GLN A 35 18.81 -4.33 -1.68
N GLN A 36 17.72 -4.11 -0.94
CA GLN A 36 17.70 -3.27 0.27
C GLN A 36 18.35 -3.94 1.50
N GLY A 37 18.70 -5.22 1.39
CA GLY A 37 19.42 -5.98 2.42
C GLY A 37 18.53 -6.84 3.32
N PHE A 38 17.25 -7.02 2.98
CA PHE A 38 16.37 -7.96 3.68
C PHE A 38 16.63 -9.40 3.25
N GLU A 39 16.58 -10.35 4.18
CA GLU A 39 16.68 -11.76 3.83
C GLU A 39 15.36 -12.29 3.25
N GLN A 40 15.45 -13.23 2.31
CA GLN A 40 14.26 -13.82 1.69
C GLN A 40 13.31 -14.47 2.71
N ALA A 41 13.88 -15.11 3.75
CA ALA A 41 13.09 -15.71 4.83
C ALA A 41 12.32 -14.65 5.61
N GLU A 42 12.96 -13.54 5.97
CA GLU A 42 12.31 -12.42 6.67
C GLU A 42 11.19 -11.79 5.82
N ILE A 43 11.42 -11.63 4.51
CA ILE A 43 10.41 -11.12 3.58
C ILE A 43 9.20 -12.06 3.54
N ALA A 44 9.44 -13.36 3.43
CA ALA A 44 8.38 -14.37 3.39
C ALA A 44 7.58 -14.39 4.71
N ASP A 45 8.26 -14.41 5.85
CA ASP A 45 7.63 -14.38 7.17
C ASP A 45 6.76 -13.12 7.35
N ALA A 46 7.28 -11.95 6.95
CA ALA A 46 6.55 -10.70 6.99
C ALA A 46 5.32 -10.71 6.07
N LEU A 47 5.43 -11.26 4.86
CA LEU A 47 4.29 -11.38 3.93
C LEU A 47 3.19 -12.29 4.48
N TYR A 48 3.53 -13.42 5.10
CA TYR A 48 2.55 -14.30 5.74
C TYR A 48 1.90 -13.65 6.96
N GLU A 49 2.68 -12.92 7.77
CA GLU A 49 2.13 -12.15 8.88
C GLU A 49 1.15 -11.08 8.35
N MET A 50 1.52 -10.35 7.30
CA MET A 50 0.66 -9.34 6.68
C MET A 50 -0.61 -9.94 6.08
N GLU A 51 -0.54 -11.12 5.46
CA GLU A 51 -1.71 -11.84 4.96
C GLU A 51 -2.63 -12.27 6.10
N SER A 52 -2.08 -12.82 7.19
CA SER A 52 -2.87 -13.23 8.36
C SER A 52 -3.62 -12.05 9.01
N ASN A 53 -3.08 -10.84 8.88
CA ASN A 53 -3.67 -9.59 9.37
C ASN A 53 -4.61 -8.92 8.34
N GLY A 54 -4.81 -9.51 7.16
CA GLY A 54 -5.68 -8.98 6.11
C GLY A 54 -5.16 -7.70 5.43
N ILE A 55 -3.85 -7.48 5.48
CA ILE A 55 -3.19 -6.31 4.86
C ILE A 55 -2.91 -6.59 3.38
N VAL A 56 -2.42 -7.79 3.08
CA VAL A 56 -2.18 -8.28 1.72
C VAL A 56 -2.93 -9.58 1.50
N HIS A 57 -3.02 -10.01 0.25
CA HIS A 57 -3.43 -11.36 -0.09
C HIS A 57 -2.47 -11.95 -1.12
N LEU A 58 -1.93 -13.12 -0.80
CA LEU A 58 -1.03 -13.85 -1.68
C LEU A 58 -1.87 -14.68 -2.65
N ILE A 59 -1.61 -14.48 -3.95
CA ILE A 59 -2.34 -15.11 -5.04
C ILE A 59 -1.38 -16.03 -5.79
N SER A 60 -1.93 -17.08 -6.41
CA SER A 60 -1.17 -18.01 -7.24
C SER A 60 -0.34 -17.31 -8.32
N GLY A 61 0.84 -17.86 -8.62
CA GLY A 61 1.71 -17.37 -9.69
C GLY A 61 2.57 -16.18 -9.29
N ASN A 62 3.06 -16.15 -8.04
CA ASN A 62 3.93 -15.10 -7.48
C ASN A 62 3.27 -13.72 -7.47
N ARG A 63 1.95 -13.67 -7.23
CA ARG A 63 1.22 -12.40 -7.21
C ARG A 63 0.79 -12.04 -5.81
N VAL A 64 0.75 -10.75 -5.54
CA VAL A 64 0.25 -10.20 -4.27
C VAL A 64 -0.61 -8.98 -4.54
N VAL A 65 -1.72 -8.88 -3.82
CA VAL A 65 -2.56 -7.68 -3.82
C VAL A 65 -2.48 -7.01 -2.47
N LEU A 66 -2.51 -5.68 -2.48
CA LEU A 66 -2.64 -4.88 -1.27
C LEU A 66 -4.14 -4.67 -0.99
N LEU A 67 -4.60 -5.15 0.17
CA LEU A 67 -6.00 -5.04 0.60
C LEU A 67 -6.23 -3.77 1.41
N GLN A 68 -5.25 -3.38 2.22
CA GLN A 68 -5.26 -2.15 3.00
C GLN A 68 -4.07 -1.30 2.60
N HIS A 69 -4.33 -0.19 1.90
CA HIS A 69 -3.34 0.88 1.83
C HIS A 69 -3.25 1.52 3.22
N SER A 70 -2.03 1.79 3.67
CA SER A 70 -1.74 2.69 4.80
C SER A 70 -2.25 4.14 4.56
N ALA A 71 -2.93 4.38 3.43
CA ALA A 71 -3.59 5.61 2.99
C ALA A 71 -4.96 5.88 3.66
N GLU A 72 -5.06 5.72 4.98
CA GLU A 72 -6.03 6.50 5.75
C GLU A 72 -5.64 7.99 5.84
N ARG A 73 -4.54 8.40 5.17
CA ARG A 73 -4.07 9.79 5.11
C ARG A 73 -4.84 10.69 4.14
N GLU A 74 -5.60 10.18 3.16
CA GLU A 74 -6.24 11.03 2.15
C GLU A 74 -7.77 11.17 2.26
N ARG A 75 -8.44 10.33 3.07
CA ARG A 75 -9.90 10.47 3.29
C ARG A 75 -10.30 11.58 4.26
N ARG A 76 -9.35 12.23 4.94
CA ARG A 76 -9.58 13.44 5.76
C ARG A 76 -9.25 14.76 5.07
N GLY A 77 -8.75 14.74 3.82
CA GLY A 77 -8.34 15.95 3.10
C GLY A 77 -9.35 16.53 2.11
N VAL A 78 -10.37 15.76 1.69
CA VAL A 78 -11.28 16.16 0.59
C VAL A 78 -12.74 16.25 1.07
N LYS A 79 -13.01 17.03 2.12
CA LYS A 79 -14.39 17.43 2.50
C LYS A 79 -14.49 18.86 3.05
N THR A 80 -13.74 19.83 2.50
CA THR A 80 -14.05 21.25 2.73
C THR A 80 -13.75 22.10 1.49
N SER A 81 -14.35 21.74 0.36
CA SER A 81 -14.55 22.67 -0.75
C SER A 81 -16.03 22.62 -1.12
N MET A 82 -16.66 23.79 -1.20
CA MET A 82 -18.04 24.05 -1.64
C MET A 82 -19.13 23.95 -0.57
N LEU A 83 -19.21 24.96 0.29
CA LEU A 83 -20.49 25.53 0.75
C LEU A 83 -20.26 26.85 1.50
N ARG A 84 -20.03 27.96 0.78
CA ARG A 84 -20.41 29.33 1.17
C ARG A 84 -20.47 30.20 -0.10
N PHE A 85 -21.66 30.40 -0.64
CA PHE A 85 -22.54 31.57 -0.45
C PHE A 85 -22.55 32.41 -1.75
N LYS A 86 -23.56 32.15 -2.59
CA LYS A 86 -24.05 33.16 -3.54
C LYS A 86 -24.76 34.22 -2.70
N GLU A 87 -24.15 35.38 -2.52
CA GLU A 87 -24.88 36.59 -2.13
C GLU A 87 -24.84 37.56 -3.31
N LYS A 88 -25.94 37.57 -4.07
CA LYS A 88 -26.40 38.76 -4.78
C LYS A 88 -27.63 39.26 -4.03
N PRO A 89 -27.67 40.51 -3.58
CA PRO A 89 -28.90 41.25 -3.54
C PRO A 89 -28.98 42.11 -4.79
N PHE A 90 -30.03 41.85 -5.58
CA PHE A 90 -30.65 42.89 -6.39
C PHE A 90 -31.24 43.93 -5.44
N LEU A 91 -30.81 45.18 -5.56
CA LEU A 91 -31.60 46.43 -5.55
C LEU A 91 -30.64 47.63 -5.48
#